data_AF-A0A7L3MR94-F1
#
_entry.id   AF-A0A7L3MR94-F1
#
_cell.length_a   1.000
_cell.length_b   1.000
_cell.length_c   1.000
_cell.angle_alpha   90.00
_cell.angle_beta   90.00
_cell.angle_gamma   90.00
#
_symmetry.space_group_name_H-M   'P 1'
#
loop_
_entity.id
_entity.type
_entity.pdbx_description
1 polymer ?
#
loop_
_entity_poly.entity_id
_entity_poly.type
_entity_poly.pdbx_seq_one_letter_code
_entity_poly.pdbx_strand_id
1 'polypeptide(L)'
;EEEAALVRLCHRARTDKEPEAASWYREQGNREFKRGQYRAALRLYSKAASHELPGSPEVSLCFANRSAALLHLGHFEVCLEDIDRAESHGYPDRLLPKVLLRKAECLLCLERLQEAQDILKVLESKIAQNGVVTTHLTQLKKLSQLKVKLHEKERCSEPAQEARGGIPGEPEIWEKNSRISGASSSLSLRFDAERGRHLVASQDIVPGQSLVKEEAFVSVLCPGESLPLQDGDTAWDTRATNADLYCHRCLRPLLASVPCQGCSYAKYCSQDCADMAWQQYHRTECSLGALLLTLGVFCHVALRTVLLAGFAEVSRLVEWSHRGDKNLQNPEARCKPLSDAGAGSRGIPGCGSNGQYQSSYQALFHLLPHTEQHSPEHKFLCMLSVVAICKQLQATGLEAAVLNQESPQQWSKPKTCGKTSDELSPELKTVAEAMLRHVLQLQCNAQAITVMQELG
;
A
#
# COMPACT_ATOMS: atom_id res chain seq x y z
N GLU A 1 -10.56 28.16 -15.31
CA GLU A 1 -9.09 28.14 -15.58
C GLU A 1 -8.35 27.22 -14.63
N GLU A 2 -8.84 27.05 -13.40
CA GLU A 2 -8.23 26.17 -12.39
C GLU A 2 -8.21 24.69 -12.81
N GLU A 3 -9.27 24.20 -13.47
CA GLU A 3 -9.32 22.81 -13.96
C GLU A 3 -8.23 22.53 -15.00
N ALA A 4 -8.02 23.45 -15.93
CA ALA A 4 -6.93 23.35 -16.91
C ALA A 4 -5.55 23.42 -16.24
N ALA A 5 -5.40 24.20 -15.16
CA ALA A 5 -4.17 24.23 -14.38
C ALA A 5 -3.92 22.90 -13.65
N LEU A 6 -4.97 22.31 -13.06
CA LEU A 6 -4.90 21.01 -12.40
C LEU A 6 -4.51 19.90 -13.38
N VAL A 7 -5.11 19.87 -14.58
CA VAL A 7 -4.74 18.90 -15.63
C VAL A 7 -3.25 19.01 -15.99
N ARG A 8 -2.72 20.24 -16.15
CA ARG A 8 -1.28 20.44 -16.40
C ARG A 8 -0.39 19.93 -15.27
N LEU A 9 -0.81 20.08 -14.02
CA LEU A 9 -0.08 19.56 -12.86
C LEU A 9 -0.14 18.02 -12.82
N CYS A 10 -1.30 17.41 -13.08
CA CYS A 10 -1.45 15.96 -13.15
C CYS A 10 -0.54 15.31 -14.20
N HIS A 11 -0.30 15.99 -15.33
CA HIS A 11 0.65 15.51 -16.35
C HIS A 11 2.08 15.35 -15.84
N ARG A 12 2.46 16.01 -14.74
CA ARG A 12 3.79 15.86 -14.12
C ARG A 12 3.87 14.67 -13.16
N ALA A 13 2.73 14.14 -12.72
CA ALA A 13 2.64 13.07 -11.73
C ALA A 13 2.07 11.77 -12.33
N ARG A 14 2.45 11.44 -13.57
CA ARG A 14 1.88 10.31 -14.31
C ARG A 14 2.10 9.00 -13.57
N THR A 15 1.03 8.22 -13.48
CA THR A 15 1.02 6.88 -12.88
C THR A 15 0.70 5.80 -13.90
N ASP A 16 0.73 6.14 -15.19
CA ASP A 16 0.44 5.21 -16.28
C ASP A 16 1.58 4.22 -16.46
N LYS A 17 1.23 3.06 -17.01
CA LYS A 17 2.19 2.06 -17.48
C LYS A 17 2.71 2.47 -18.85
N GLU A 18 4.03 2.44 -19.01
CA GLU A 18 4.72 2.91 -20.21
C GLU A 18 5.72 1.83 -20.65
N PRO A 19 5.38 0.99 -21.65
CA PRO A 19 6.24 -0.12 -22.09
C PRO A 19 7.66 0.31 -22.49
N GLU A 20 7.81 1.51 -23.07
CA GLU A 20 9.11 2.07 -23.39
C GLU A 20 9.95 2.32 -22.13
N ALA A 21 9.32 2.83 -21.07
CA ALA A 21 9.96 2.99 -19.76
C ALA A 21 10.37 1.64 -19.18
N ALA A 22 9.50 0.64 -19.30
CA ALA A 22 9.77 -0.72 -18.83
C ALA A 22 11.02 -1.30 -19.51
N SER A 23 11.13 -1.18 -20.84
CA SER A 23 12.30 -1.62 -21.59
C SER A 23 13.56 -0.87 -21.15
N TRP A 24 13.48 0.45 -21.00
CA TRP A 24 14.61 1.27 -20.58
C TRP A 24 15.10 0.90 -19.17
N TYR A 25 14.21 0.77 -18.19
CA TYR A 25 14.58 0.35 -16.84
C TYR A 25 15.19 -1.05 -16.81
N ARG A 26 14.66 -1.97 -17.61
CA ARG A 26 15.23 -3.33 -17.75
C ARG A 26 16.64 -3.29 -18.33
N GLU A 27 16.89 -2.44 -19.32
CA GLU A 27 18.23 -2.24 -19.89
C GLU A 27 19.20 -1.61 -18.89
N GLN A 28 18.78 -0.59 -18.13
CA GLN A 28 19.60 -0.03 -17.05
C GLN A 28 19.90 -1.10 -15.99
N GLY A 29 18.89 -1.90 -15.61
CA GLY A 29 19.06 -3.02 -14.69
C GLY A 29 20.10 -4.02 -15.19
N ASN A 30 20.08 -4.35 -16.48
CA ASN A 30 21.08 -5.22 -17.10
C ASN A 30 22.50 -4.62 -17.04
N ARG A 31 22.65 -3.30 -17.20
CA ARG A 31 23.94 -2.60 -17.09
C ARG A 31 24.48 -2.67 -15.66
N GLU A 32 23.64 -2.36 -14.67
CA GLU A 32 24.02 -2.43 -13.26
C GLU A 32 24.32 -3.87 -12.81
N PHE A 33 23.57 -4.85 -13.32
CA PHE A 33 23.83 -6.26 -13.07
C PHE A 33 25.22 -6.68 -13.58
N LYS A 34 25.60 -6.28 -14.80
CA LYS A 34 26.94 -6.53 -15.37
C LYS A 34 28.05 -5.86 -14.57
N ARG A 35 27.77 -4.75 -13.89
CA ARG A 35 28.69 -4.03 -13.00
C ARG A 35 28.78 -4.66 -11.60
N GLY A 36 28.03 -5.73 -11.31
CA GLY A 36 27.96 -6.34 -9.98
C GLY A 36 27.11 -5.55 -8.98
N GLN A 37 26.41 -4.50 -9.42
CA GLN A 37 25.55 -3.66 -8.56
C GLN A 37 24.15 -4.28 -8.43
N TYR A 38 24.07 -5.45 -7.80
CA TYR A 38 22.84 -6.26 -7.78
C TYR A 38 21.66 -5.57 -7.08
N ARG A 39 21.90 -4.78 -6.01
CA ARG A 39 20.83 -4.00 -5.35
C ARG A 39 20.24 -2.93 -6.27
N ALA A 40 21.08 -2.26 -7.06
CA ALA A 40 20.62 -1.27 -8.03
C ALA A 40 19.85 -1.95 -9.18
N ALA A 41 20.39 -3.06 -9.70
CA ALA A 41 19.72 -3.86 -10.73
C ALA A 41 18.34 -4.35 -10.28
N LEU A 42 18.23 -4.85 -9.05
CA LEU A 42 16.97 -5.31 -8.46
C LEU A 42 15.91 -4.20 -8.41
N ARG A 43 16.27 -2.98 -8.00
CA ARG A 43 15.34 -1.83 -8.02
C ARG A 43 14.89 -1.49 -9.44
N LEU A 44 15.82 -1.49 -10.39
CA LEU A 44 15.53 -1.19 -11.80
C LEU A 44 14.63 -2.25 -12.45
N TYR A 45 14.84 -3.53 -12.15
CA TYR A 45 13.94 -4.59 -12.62
C TYR A 45 12.54 -4.50 -11.99
N SER A 46 12.44 -4.11 -10.71
CA SER A 46 11.14 -3.83 -10.08
C SER A 46 10.42 -2.64 -10.72
N LYS A 47 11.13 -1.56 -11.06
CA LYS A 47 10.59 -0.44 -11.83
C LYS A 47 10.16 -0.87 -13.24
N ALA A 48 10.97 -1.70 -13.91
CA ALA A 48 10.59 -2.23 -15.21
C ALA A 48 9.26 -2.98 -15.13
N ALA A 49 9.14 -3.92 -14.20
CA ALA A 49 7.90 -4.69 -13.97
C ALA A 49 6.69 -3.79 -13.66
N SER A 50 6.87 -2.66 -12.97
CA SER A 50 5.75 -1.74 -12.69
C SER A 50 5.25 -0.99 -13.91
N HIS A 51 6.06 -0.80 -14.95
CA HIS A 51 5.62 -0.15 -16.19
C HIS A 51 5.11 -1.13 -17.28
N GLU A 52 5.29 -2.44 -17.11
CA GLU A 52 4.74 -3.44 -18.04
C GLU A 52 3.21 -3.50 -18.00
N LEU A 53 2.61 -3.72 -19.17
CA LEU A 53 1.15 -3.85 -19.33
C LEU A 53 0.64 -5.20 -18.78
N PRO A 54 -0.62 -5.27 -18.33
CA PRO A 54 -1.23 -6.54 -17.92
C PRO A 54 -1.16 -7.60 -19.03
N GLY A 55 -0.73 -8.81 -18.67
CA GLY A 55 -0.63 -9.94 -19.60
C GLY A 55 0.52 -9.86 -20.60
N SER A 56 1.37 -8.82 -20.54
CA SER A 56 2.59 -8.75 -21.34
C SER A 56 3.57 -9.85 -20.92
N PRO A 57 4.06 -10.70 -21.84
CA PRO A 57 5.08 -11.70 -21.51
C PRO A 57 6.41 -11.07 -21.08
N GLU A 58 6.66 -9.79 -21.37
CA GLU A 58 7.85 -9.05 -20.99
C GLU A 58 7.98 -8.88 -19.46
N VAL A 59 6.87 -8.90 -18.72
CA VAL A 59 6.90 -8.89 -17.24
C VAL A 59 7.58 -10.15 -16.70
N SER A 60 7.44 -11.29 -17.37
CA SER A 60 8.14 -12.53 -17.00
C SER A 60 9.65 -12.37 -17.10
N LEU A 61 10.15 -11.60 -18.08
CA LEU A 61 11.57 -11.29 -18.22
C LEU A 61 12.05 -10.38 -17.10
N CYS A 62 11.22 -9.44 -16.63
CA CYS A 62 11.54 -8.60 -15.49
C CYS A 62 11.71 -9.44 -14.21
N PHE A 63 10.77 -10.35 -13.91
CA PHE A 63 10.88 -11.26 -12.77
C PHE A 63 12.06 -12.24 -12.91
N ALA A 64 12.31 -12.77 -14.10
CA ALA A 64 13.46 -13.63 -14.37
C ALA A 64 14.80 -12.88 -14.24
N ASN A 65 14.86 -11.59 -14.57
CA ASN A 65 16.06 -10.79 -14.37
C ASN A 65 16.24 -10.40 -12.90
N ARG A 66 15.13 -10.08 -12.20
CA ARG A 66 15.14 -9.74 -10.78
C ARG A 66 15.54 -10.92 -9.90
N SER A 67 15.05 -12.12 -10.17
CA SER A 67 15.52 -13.36 -9.51
C SER A 67 17.03 -13.57 -9.68
N ALA A 68 17.63 -13.12 -10.79
CA ALA A 68 19.08 -13.19 -10.95
C ALA A 68 19.81 -12.34 -9.91
N ALA A 69 19.34 -11.11 -9.71
CA ALA A 69 19.91 -10.21 -8.72
C ALA A 69 19.67 -10.74 -7.30
N LEU A 70 18.48 -11.28 -7.02
CA LEU A 70 18.14 -11.89 -5.72
C LEU A 70 19.04 -13.08 -5.37
N LEU A 71 19.32 -13.97 -6.33
CA LEU A 71 20.27 -15.07 -6.14
C LEU A 71 21.64 -14.55 -5.71
N HIS A 72 22.19 -13.55 -6.42
CA HIS A 72 23.50 -12.98 -6.09
C HIS A 72 23.52 -12.26 -4.73
N LEU A 73 22.36 -11.78 -4.26
CA LEU A 73 22.20 -11.17 -2.95
C LEU A 73 21.92 -12.19 -1.82
N GLY A 74 21.77 -13.49 -2.14
CA GLY A 74 21.50 -14.54 -1.17
C GLY A 74 20.05 -14.61 -0.68
N HIS A 75 19.12 -13.88 -1.32
CA HIS A 75 17.70 -13.90 -0.96
C HIS A 75 16.99 -15.06 -1.66
N PHE A 76 17.27 -16.30 -1.25
CA PHE A 76 16.88 -17.51 -1.97
C PHE A 76 15.36 -17.75 -2.02
N GLU A 77 14.62 -17.56 -0.93
CA GLU A 77 13.16 -17.74 -0.94
C GLU A 77 12.46 -16.75 -1.87
N VAL A 78 12.81 -15.46 -1.77
CA VAL A 78 12.26 -14.41 -2.64
C VAL A 78 12.67 -14.63 -4.10
N CYS A 79 13.86 -15.21 -4.34
CA CYS A 79 14.29 -15.61 -5.67
C CYS A 79 13.40 -16.73 -6.24
N LEU A 80 12.99 -17.71 -5.44
CA LEU A 80 12.05 -18.77 -5.86
C LEU A 80 10.68 -18.18 -6.23
N GLU A 81 10.16 -17.26 -5.40
CA GLU A 81 8.90 -16.57 -5.71
C GLU A 81 8.94 -15.82 -7.05
N ASP A 82 10.04 -15.13 -7.35
CA ASP A 82 10.20 -14.42 -8.62
C ASP A 82 10.34 -15.37 -9.82
N ILE A 83 10.91 -16.56 -9.62
CA ILE A 83 10.95 -17.59 -10.67
C ILE A 83 9.53 -18.09 -10.94
N ASP A 84 8.76 -18.39 -9.89
CA ASP A 84 7.38 -18.85 -10.03
C ASP A 84 6.49 -17.77 -10.68
N ARG A 85 6.70 -16.48 -10.33
CA ARG A 85 6.07 -15.35 -11.01
C ARG A 85 6.46 -15.25 -12.48
N ALA A 86 7.73 -15.47 -12.82
CA ALA A 86 8.14 -15.48 -14.22
C ALA A 86 7.43 -16.60 -14.99
N GLU A 87 7.43 -17.82 -14.46
CA GLU A 87 6.77 -18.98 -15.07
C GLU A 87 5.26 -18.75 -15.26
N SER A 88 4.56 -18.20 -14.26
CA SER A 88 3.12 -17.92 -14.33
C SER A 88 2.74 -16.84 -15.36
N HIS A 89 3.68 -15.97 -15.73
CA HIS A 89 3.49 -14.93 -16.75
C HIS A 89 4.00 -15.34 -18.14
N GLY A 90 4.18 -16.63 -18.40
CA GLY A 90 4.53 -17.13 -19.73
C GLY A 90 6.00 -16.94 -20.10
N TYR A 91 6.91 -17.18 -19.16
CA TYR A 91 8.35 -17.12 -19.43
C TYR A 91 8.74 -17.99 -20.64
N PRO A 92 9.52 -17.48 -21.61
CA PRO A 92 9.78 -18.22 -22.85
C PRO A 92 10.49 -19.57 -22.62
N ASP A 93 9.96 -20.64 -23.20
CA ASP A 93 10.50 -22.01 -23.07
C ASP A 93 11.99 -22.12 -23.40
N ARG A 94 12.43 -21.40 -24.44
CA ARG A 94 13.84 -21.35 -24.86
C ARG A 94 14.78 -20.79 -23.78
N LEU A 95 14.26 -20.00 -22.84
CA LEU A 95 15.02 -19.39 -21.75
C LEU A 95 14.83 -20.14 -20.43
N LEU A 96 13.84 -21.02 -20.33
CA LEU A 96 13.46 -21.76 -19.12
C LEU A 96 14.63 -22.48 -18.42
N PRO A 97 15.62 -23.07 -19.12
CA PRO A 97 16.79 -23.64 -18.45
C PRO A 97 17.55 -22.65 -17.55
N LYS A 98 17.51 -21.35 -17.84
CA LYS A 98 18.18 -20.32 -17.02
C LYS A 98 17.54 -20.17 -15.64
N VAL A 99 16.21 -20.12 -15.57
CA VAL A 99 15.50 -19.97 -14.29
C VAL A 99 15.48 -21.27 -13.51
N LEU A 100 15.42 -22.43 -14.18
CA LEU A 100 15.51 -23.74 -13.52
C LEU A 100 16.88 -24.01 -12.87
N LEU A 101 17.98 -23.63 -13.53
CA LEU A 101 19.31 -23.69 -12.92
C LEU A 101 19.37 -22.85 -11.65
N ARG A 102 18.78 -21.66 -11.69
CA ARG A 102 18.69 -20.77 -10.53
C ARG A 102 17.80 -21.35 -9.42
N LYS A 103 16.67 -21.95 -9.78
CA LYS A 103 15.73 -22.61 -8.86
C LYS A 103 16.43 -23.75 -8.12
N ALA A 104 17.15 -24.62 -8.83
CA ALA A 104 17.94 -25.68 -8.23
C ALA A 104 19.04 -25.14 -7.30
N GLU A 105 19.74 -24.08 -7.70
CA GLU A 105 20.77 -23.45 -6.85
C GLU A 105 20.17 -22.87 -5.56
N CYS A 106 19.02 -22.21 -5.63
CA CYS A 106 18.31 -21.71 -4.44
C CYS A 106 17.89 -22.86 -3.51
N LEU A 107 17.30 -23.93 -4.05
CA LEU A 107 16.85 -25.07 -3.27
C LEU A 107 18.00 -25.80 -2.57
N LEU A 108 19.16 -25.91 -3.22
CA LEU A 108 20.38 -26.44 -2.59
C LEU A 108 20.89 -25.55 -1.46
N CYS A 109 20.84 -24.22 -1.62
CA CYS A 109 21.21 -23.26 -0.58
C CYS A 109 20.25 -23.32 0.61
N LEU A 110 18.97 -23.61 0.38
CA LEU A 110 17.91 -23.76 1.39
C LEU A 110 17.80 -25.19 1.95
N GLU A 111 18.67 -26.11 1.54
CA GLU A 111 18.69 -27.52 1.99
C GLU A 111 17.42 -28.33 1.65
N ARG A 112 16.64 -27.84 0.69
CA ARG A 112 15.47 -28.53 0.12
C ARG A 112 15.92 -29.51 -0.96
N LEU A 113 16.71 -30.52 -0.55
CA LEU A 113 17.47 -31.40 -1.44
C LEU A 113 16.58 -32.19 -2.41
N GLN A 114 15.43 -32.69 -1.94
CA GLN A 114 14.51 -33.46 -2.79
C GLN A 114 13.94 -32.60 -3.92
N GLU A 115 13.49 -31.39 -3.61
CA GLU A 115 12.99 -30.45 -4.61
C GLU A 115 14.10 -30.05 -5.59
N ALA A 116 15.33 -29.83 -5.11
CA ALA A 116 16.47 -29.55 -5.98
C ALA A 116 16.73 -30.70 -6.95
N GLN A 117 16.69 -31.94 -6.47
CA GLN A 117 16.86 -33.14 -7.29
C GLN A 117 15.81 -33.22 -8.40
N ASP A 118 14.55 -32.95 -8.08
CA ASP A 118 13.45 -33.03 -9.04
C ASP A 118 13.54 -31.92 -10.10
N ILE A 119 13.93 -30.71 -9.71
CA ILE A 119 14.21 -29.63 -10.66
C ILE A 119 15.39 -29.97 -11.59
N LEU A 120 16.46 -30.59 -11.08
CA LEU A 120 17.61 -31.00 -11.90
C LEU A 120 17.21 -32.06 -12.95
N LYS A 121 16.35 -33.03 -12.59
CA LYS A 121 15.80 -34.01 -13.55
C LYS A 121 14.98 -33.33 -14.65
N VAL A 122 14.11 -32.38 -14.29
CA VAL A 122 13.30 -31.60 -15.25
C VAL A 122 14.20 -30.74 -16.15
N LEU A 123 15.28 -30.19 -15.61
CA LEU A 123 16.23 -29.40 -16.36
C LEU A 123 16.99 -30.24 -17.40
N GLU A 124 17.40 -31.46 -17.03
CA GLU A 124 18.07 -32.40 -17.95
C GLU A 124 17.21 -32.72 -19.17
N SER A 125 15.93 -33.03 -18.97
CA SER A 125 15.03 -33.34 -20.07
C SER A 125 14.84 -32.15 -21.00
N LYS A 126 14.69 -30.93 -20.45
CA LYS A 126 14.57 -29.68 -21.23
C LYS A 126 15.85 -29.32 -21.98
N ILE A 127 17.01 -29.55 -21.38
CA ILE A 127 18.30 -29.33 -22.04
C ILE A 127 18.50 -30.34 -23.18
N ALA A 128 18.11 -31.61 -23.01
CA ALA A 128 18.22 -32.62 -24.06
C ALA A 128 17.33 -32.33 -25.28
N GLN A 129 16.19 -31.66 -25.10
CA GLN A 129 15.26 -31.30 -26.17
C GLN A 129 15.70 -30.06 -26.98
N ASN A 130 16.44 -29.14 -26.36
CA ASN A 130 16.96 -27.94 -27.02
C ASN A 130 18.35 -28.23 -27.61
N GLY A 131 18.44 -28.36 -28.95
CA GLY A 131 19.68 -28.67 -29.67
C GLY A 131 20.87 -27.74 -29.39
N VAL A 132 22.06 -28.15 -29.86
CA VAL A 132 23.37 -27.61 -29.45
C VAL A 132 23.59 -26.14 -29.88
N VAL A 133 23.55 -25.22 -28.91
CA VAL A 133 23.99 -23.81 -29.03
C VAL A 133 25.07 -23.56 -27.97
N THR A 134 26.02 -22.64 -28.19
CA THR A 134 27.12 -22.33 -27.24
C THR A 134 26.67 -22.00 -25.81
N THR A 135 25.47 -21.42 -25.63
CA THR A 135 24.82 -21.21 -24.33
C THR A 135 24.51 -22.51 -23.57
N HIS A 136 24.25 -23.60 -24.31
CA HIS A 136 23.96 -24.94 -23.78
C HIS A 136 25.15 -25.52 -23.01
N LEU A 137 26.37 -25.32 -23.50
CA LEU A 137 27.60 -25.79 -22.83
C LEU A 137 27.78 -25.15 -21.45
N THR A 138 27.48 -23.85 -21.31
CA THR A 138 27.55 -23.18 -19.99
C THR A 138 26.48 -23.69 -19.03
N GLN A 139 25.28 -24.00 -19.53
CA GLN A 139 24.19 -24.55 -18.74
C GLN A 139 24.49 -25.98 -18.28
N LEU A 140 25.04 -26.83 -19.16
CA LEU A 140 25.49 -28.18 -18.84
C LEU A 140 26.58 -28.20 -17.78
N LYS A 141 27.57 -27.29 -17.87
CA LYS A 141 28.62 -27.15 -16.84
C LYS A 141 28.04 -26.74 -15.49
N LYS A 142 27.07 -25.83 -15.47
CA LYS A 142 26.41 -25.42 -14.22
C LYS A 142 25.56 -26.56 -13.65
N LEU A 143 24.83 -27.28 -14.50
CA LEU A 143 24.05 -28.46 -14.12
C LEU A 143 24.94 -29.52 -13.44
N SER A 144 26.09 -29.87 -14.05
CA SER A 144 26.99 -30.86 -13.47
C SER A 144 27.56 -30.39 -12.13
N GLN A 145 27.91 -29.11 -11.99
CA GLN A 145 28.33 -28.53 -10.71
C GLN A 145 27.24 -28.63 -9.64
N LEU A 146 25.98 -28.35 -9.97
CA LEU A 146 24.88 -28.43 -9.01
C LEU A 146 24.59 -29.88 -8.59
N LYS A 147 24.74 -30.86 -9.51
CA LYS A 147 24.65 -32.29 -9.16
C LYS A 147 25.73 -32.73 -8.19
N VAL A 148 26.97 -32.28 -8.40
CA VAL A 148 28.08 -32.57 -7.46
C VAL A 148 27.76 -32.00 -6.09
N LYS A 149 27.32 -30.74 -6.02
CA LYS A 149 26.90 -30.10 -4.76
C LYS A 149 25.73 -30.83 -4.06
N LEU A 150 24.75 -31.31 -4.83
CA LEU A 150 23.65 -32.11 -4.27
C LEU A 150 24.19 -33.38 -3.62
N HIS A 151 25.03 -34.14 -4.32
CA HIS A 151 25.63 -35.37 -3.79
C HIS A 151 26.56 -35.13 -2.59
N GLU A 152 27.32 -34.02 -2.59
CA GLU A 152 28.12 -33.62 -1.43
C GLU A 152 27.23 -33.33 -0.21
N LYS A 153 26.12 -32.59 -0.41
CA LYS A 153 25.17 -32.30 0.68
C LYS A 153 24.45 -33.56 1.18
N GLU A 154 24.02 -34.46 0.28
CA GLU A 154 23.42 -35.75 0.65
C GLU A 154 24.35 -36.63 1.48
N ARG A 155 25.67 -36.57 1.24
CA ARG A 155 26.68 -37.33 1.99
C ARG A 155 27.01 -36.71 3.36
N CYS A 156 26.75 -35.43 3.55
CA CYS A 156 27.03 -34.68 4.79
C CYS A 156 25.79 -34.51 5.69
N SER A 157 24.64 -35.10 5.32
CA SER A 157 23.41 -35.03 6.10
C SER A 157 23.50 -35.85 7.39
N GLU A 158 23.90 -35.22 8.51
CA GLU A 158 23.47 -35.67 9.84
C GLU A 158 21.98 -35.35 10.03
N PRO A 159 21.24 -36.11 10.87
CA PRO A 159 19.82 -35.85 11.11
C PRO A 159 19.62 -34.43 11.66
N ALA A 160 18.90 -33.61 10.89
CA ALA A 160 18.58 -32.24 11.26
C ALA A 160 17.82 -32.20 12.58
N GLN A 161 18.41 -31.58 13.61
CA GLN A 161 17.64 -31.04 14.71
C GLN A 161 16.80 -29.89 14.15
N GLU A 162 15.47 -30.02 14.24
CA GLU A 162 14.55 -28.90 14.04
C GLU A 162 14.91 -27.79 15.03
N ALA A 163 15.68 -26.80 14.60
CA ALA A 163 15.81 -25.54 15.29
C ALA A 163 14.49 -24.77 15.11
N ARG A 164 13.50 -25.09 15.94
CA ARG A 164 12.34 -24.21 16.14
C ARG A 164 12.82 -22.95 16.85
N GLY A 165 13.24 -21.97 16.06
CA GLY A 165 13.32 -20.58 16.49
C GLY A 165 11.93 -19.98 16.66
N GLY A 166 11.16 -20.51 17.62
CA GLY A 166 10.01 -19.78 18.14
C GLY A 166 10.56 -18.65 19.00
N ILE A 167 10.52 -17.42 18.49
CA ILE A 167 10.76 -16.24 19.31
C ILE A 167 9.65 -16.23 20.38
N PRO A 168 9.98 -16.25 21.68
CA PRO A 168 9.02 -15.86 22.70
C PRO A 168 8.88 -14.35 22.55
N GLY A 169 7.84 -13.91 21.83
CA GLY A 169 7.30 -12.59 22.09
C GLY A 169 6.80 -12.64 23.52
N GLU A 170 7.57 -12.08 24.46
CA GLU A 170 7.08 -11.89 25.83
C GLU A 170 5.69 -11.27 25.71
N PRO A 171 4.65 -11.88 26.29
CA PRO A 171 3.36 -11.23 26.32
C PRO A 171 3.58 -9.93 27.08
N GLU A 172 3.46 -8.80 26.38
CA GLU A 172 3.43 -7.47 26.99
C GLU A 172 2.35 -7.53 28.09
N ILE A 173 2.78 -7.71 29.35
CA ILE A 173 1.87 -7.70 30.49
C ILE A 173 1.62 -6.23 30.77
N TRP A 174 0.63 -5.68 30.09
CA TRP A 174 0.13 -4.35 30.35
C TRP A 174 -1.36 -4.44 30.67
N GLU A 175 -1.76 -3.82 31.77
CA GLU A 175 -3.16 -3.79 32.18
C GLU A 175 -3.96 -2.98 31.16
N LYS A 176 -4.95 -3.64 30.56
CA LYS A 176 -5.78 -3.04 29.50
C LYS A 176 -6.89 -2.20 30.10
N ASN A 177 -7.15 -1.05 29.49
CA ASN A 177 -8.26 -0.18 29.81
C ASN A 177 -9.59 -0.80 29.33
N SER A 178 -10.60 -0.86 30.20
CA SER A 178 -11.93 -1.37 29.83
C SER A 178 -12.71 -0.39 28.95
N ARG A 179 -12.41 0.91 29.03
CA ARG A 179 -13.15 1.97 28.31
C ARG A 179 -12.48 2.42 27.02
N ILE A 180 -11.21 2.09 26.81
CA ILE A 180 -10.42 2.53 25.66
C ILE A 180 -9.74 1.31 25.06
N SER A 181 -10.25 0.84 23.91
CA SER A 181 -9.65 -0.30 23.21
C SER A 181 -8.19 0.01 22.85
N GLY A 182 -7.28 -0.91 23.18
CA GLY A 182 -5.86 -0.76 22.86
C GLY A 182 -5.14 0.31 23.67
N ALA A 183 -5.58 0.62 24.89
CA ALA A 183 -4.89 1.55 25.80
C ALA A 183 -4.67 0.96 27.20
N SER A 184 -3.74 1.56 27.96
CA SER A 184 -3.41 1.13 29.32
C SER A 184 -4.46 1.59 30.34
N SER A 185 -4.62 0.84 31.44
CA SER A 185 -5.43 1.24 32.61
C SER A 185 -4.95 2.57 33.23
N SER A 186 -3.69 2.96 33.00
CA SER A 186 -3.10 4.24 33.42
C SER A 186 -3.58 5.45 32.61
N LEU A 187 -4.46 5.26 31.62
CA LEU A 187 -5.01 6.33 30.80
C LEU A 187 -6.50 6.54 31.03
N SER A 188 -6.95 7.77 30.83
CA SER A 188 -8.36 8.15 30.83
C SER A 188 -8.66 9.02 29.62
N LEU A 189 -9.82 8.80 29.01
CA LEU A 189 -10.30 9.59 27.89
C LEU A 189 -11.10 10.78 28.41
N ARG A 190 -10.74 11.98 27.96
CA ARG A 190 -11.41 13.24 28.28
C ARG A 190 -11.81 13.95 26.99
N PHE A 191 -12.67 14.96 27.13
CA PHE A 191 -13.10 15.81 26.03
C PHE A 191 -13.22 17.24 26.50
N ASP A 192 -12.73 18.17 25.67
CA ASP A 192 -13.07 19.58 25.74
C ASP A 192 -13.16 20.16 24.32
N ALA A 193 -13.71 21.37 24.19
CA ALA A 193 -13.99 21.98 22.90
C ALA A 193 -12.74 22.46 22.16
N GLU A 194 -11.61 22.65 22.86
CA GLU A 194 -10.38 23.18 22.29
C GLU A 194 -9.46 22.05 21.78
N ARG A 195 -9.33 20.97 22.53
CA ARG A 195 -8.47 19.82 22.20
C ARG A 195 -9.25 18.66 21.59
N GLY A 196 -10.57 18.69 21.69
CA GLY A 196 -11.39 17.53 21.37
C GLY A 196 -11.14 16.40 22.35
N ARG A 197 -11.18 15.16 21.83
CA ARG A 197 -10.83 13.98 22.62
C ARG A 197 -9.34 13.90 22.84
N HIS A 198 -8.95 13.69 24.10
CA HIS A 198 -7.56 13.55 24.47
C HIS A 198 -7.39 12.54 25.61
N LEU A 199 -6.22 11.90 25.64
CA LEU A 199 -5.84 10.97 26.70
C LEU A 199 -5.12 11.75 27.81
N VAL A 200 -5.48 11.46 29.05
CA VAL A 200 -4.79 11.97 30.25
C VAL A 200 -4.32 10.80 31.09
N ALA A 201 -3.17 10.95 31.75
CA ALA A 201 -2.72 9.99 32.75
C ALA A 201 -3.69 9.97 33.94
N SER A 202 -4.16 8.79 34.32
CA SER A 202 -4.94 8.56 35.55
C SER A 202 -4.08 8.07 36.70
N GLN A 203 -2.84 7.66 36.42
CA GLN A 203 -1.84 7.14 37.35
C GLN A 203 -0.44 7.54 36.87
N ASP A 204 0.57 7.36 37.72
CA ASP A 204 1.96 7.59 37.34
C ASP A 204 2.39 6.63 36.23
N ILE A 205 3.09 7.16 35.22
CA ILE A 205 3.58 6.41 34.06
C ILE A 205 5.11 6.35 34.15
N VAL A 206 5.66 5.15 34.12
CA VAL A 206 7.12 4.96 34.13
C VAL A 206 7.70 5.03 32.71
N PRO A 207 8.93 5.55 32.53
CA PRO A 207 9.59 5.53 31.23
C PRO A 207 9.68 4.12 30.65
N GLY A 208 9.32 3.97 29.38
CA GLY A 208 9.30 2.68 28.67
C GLY A 208 7.99 1.90 28.79
N GLN A 209 7.00 2.39 29.57
CA GLN A 209 5.68 1.75 29.65
C GLN A 209 4.87 1.97 28.37
N SER A 210 4.33 0.88 27.81
CA SER A 210 3.40 0.91 26.67
C SER A 210 2.06 1.53 27.07
N LEU A 211 1.63 2.56 26.34
CA LEU A 211 0.45 3.37 26.65
C LEU A 211 -0.73 3.15 25.71
N VAL A 212 -0.47 3.04 24.41
CA VAL A 212 -1.48 2.83 23.37
C VAL A 212 -0.90 1.89 22.32
N LYS A 213 -1.70 0.92 21.91
CA LYS A 213 -1.44 0.00 20.81
C LYS A 213 -2.71 -0.08 19.97
N GLU A 214 -2.69 0.63 18.85
CA GLU A 214 -3.83 0.78 17.96
C GLU A 214 -3.39 0.55 16.52
N GLU A 215 -4.14 -0.24 15.76
CA GLU A 215 -3.91 -0.36 14.33
C GLU A 215 -4.40 0.91 13.63
N ALA A 216 -3.59 1.44 12.70
CA ALA A 216 -3.99 2.61 11.94
C ALA A 216 -5.23 2.27 11.09
N PHE A 217 -6.33 3.00 11.32
CA PHE A 217 -7.54 2.85 10.49
C PHE A 217 -7.27 3.14 9.01
N VAL A 218 -6.41 4.13 8.73
CA VAL A 218 -5.98 4.50 7.38
C VAL A 218 -4.50 4.87 7.41
N SER A 219 -3.79 4.48 6.36
CA SER A 219 -2.42 4.94 6.11
C SER A 219 -2.21 5.16 4.62
N VAL A 220 -1.38 6.14 4.28
CA VAL A 220 -0.94 6.44 2.91
C VAL A 220 0.56 6.68 2.95
N LEU A 221 1.28 6.08 2.01
CA LEU A 221 2.71 6.28 1.85
C LEU A 221 2.97 7.69 1.33
N CYS A 222 3.73 8.48 2.08
CA CYS A 222 4.14 9.81 1.64
C CYS A 222 5.19 9.67 0.52
N PRO A 223 4.96 10.24 -0.69
CA PRO A 223 5.92 10.13 -1.79
C PRO A 223 7.26 10.82 -1.50
N GLY A 224 7.29 11.76 -0.54
CA GLY A 224 8.45 12.56 -0.17
C GLY A 224 8.62 13.80 -1.06
N GLU A 225 9.66 14.59 -0.82
CA GLU A 225 9.99 15.80 -1.61
C GLU A 225 10.40 15.48 -3.05
N SER A 226 10.71 14.21 -3.32
CA SER A 226 11.15 13.70 -4.62
C SER A 226 10.00 13.22 -5.48
N LEU A 227 8.86 13.93 -5.51
CA LEU A 227 7.92 13.72 -6.61
C LEU A 227 8.70 13.92 -7.90
N PRO A 228 8.70 12.95 -8.84
CA PRO A 228 9.36 13.09 -10.12
C PRO A 228 8.52 14.05 -10.97
N LEU A 229 8.48 15.33 -10.58
CA LEU A 229 8.03 16.39 -11.46
C LEU A 229 8.97 16.32 -12.66
N GLN A 230 8.45 15.87 -13.79
CA GLN A 230 9.19 15.82 -15.04
C GLN A 230 9.48 17.25 -15.51
N ASP A 231 10.51 17.86 -14.91
CA ASP A 231 11.12 19.10 -15.39
C ASP A 231 12.56 18.72 -15.84
N GLY A 232 12.69 18.17 -17.06
CA GLY A 232 13.98 17.82 -17.67
C GLY A 232 13.91 16.94 -18.94
N ASP A 233 15.00 16.96 -19.74
CA ASP A 233 15.14 16.29 -21.06
C ASP A 233 15.22 14.75 -21.01
N THR A 234 15.37 14.13 -19.83
CA THR A 234 15.39 12.67 -19.71
C THR A 234 14.02 12.15 -19.27
N ALA A 235 13.35 11.37 -20.13
CA ALA A 235 11.99 10.89 -19.90
C ALA A 235 11.79 10.04 -18.63
N TRP A 236 12.83 9.38 -18.11
CA TRP A 236 12.74 8.43 -16.98
C TRP A 236 13.88 8.56 -15.97
N ASP A 237 13.57 8.39 -14.68
CA ASP A 237 14.49 8.60 -13.55
C ASP A 237 14.81 7.30 -12.79
N THR A 238 16.09 7.07 -12.52
CA THR A 238 16.56 5.91 -11.75
C THR A 238 16.47 6.09 -10.23
N ARG A 239 16.29 7.31 -9.71
CA ARG A 239 16.18 7.61 -8.27
C ARG A 239 15.03 6.82 -7.63
N ALA A 240 15.31 6.22 -6.48
CA ALA A 240 14.28 5.52 -5.72
C ALA A 240 13.48 6.52 -4.88
N THR A 241 12.16 6.43 -4.96
CA THR A 241 11.23 7.17 -4.11
C THR A 241 10.69 6.26 -3.02
N ASN A 242 9.97 6.81 -2.03
CA ASN A 242 9.29 5.97 -1.04
C ASN A 242 8.36 4.95 -1.71
N ALA A 243 7.70 5.32 -2.81
CA ALA A 243 6.83 4.44 -3.60
C ALA A 243 7.58 3.27 -4.28
N ASP A 244 8.90 3.33 -4.38
CA ASP A 244 9.74 2.21 -4.84
C ASP A 244 10.21 1.32 -3.69
N LEU A 245 10.25 1.88 -2.47
CA LEU A 245 10.92 1.29 -1.33
C LEU A 245 9.97 0.64 -0.32
N TYR A 246 8.69 1.02 -0.31
CA TYR A 246 7.73 0.55 0.70
C TYR A 246 6.43 0.05 0.08
N CYS A 247 5.86 -0.97 0.72
CA CYS A 247 4.57 -1.54 0.33
C CYS A 247 3.46 -0.51 0.53
N HIS A 248 2.65 -0.27 -0.49
CA HIS A 248 1.55 0.71 -0.43
C HIS A 248 0.38 0.29 0.48
N ARG A 249 0.42 -0.94 1.03
CA ARG A 249 -0.57 -1.47 1.97
C ARG A 249 -0.02 -1.56 3.40
N CYS A 250 1.01 -2.39 3.60
CA CYS A 250 1.52 -2.69 4.94
C CYS A 250 2.75 -1.84 5.33
N LEU A 251 3.17 -0.93 4.45
CA LEU A 251 4.33 -0.05 4.62
C LEU A 251 5.68 -0.76 4.75
N ARG A 252 5.75 -2.09 4.86
CA ARG A 252 7.02 -2.83 4.95
C ARG A 252 7.97 -2.53 3.77
N PRO A 253 9.30 -2.51 4.00
CA PRO A 253 10.27 -2.37 2.94
C PRO A 253 10.09 -3.40 1.82
N LEU A 254 10.28 -2.96 0.58
CA LEU A 254 10.16 -3.79 -0.61
C LEU A 254 11.54 -4.29 -1.04
N LEU A 255 11.69 -5.61 -0.99
CA LEU A 255 12.82 -6.30 -1.63
C LEU A 255 12.48 -6.70 -3.08
N ALA A 256 11.32 -7.32 -3.29
CA ALA A 256 10.84 -7.70 -4.62
C ALA A 256 9.34 -7.37 -4.71
N SER A 257 9.01 -6.29 -5.42
CA SER A 257 7.63 -5.81 -5.45
C SER A 257 6.75 -6.63 -6.40
N VAL A 258 5.50 -6.84 -5.99
CA VAL A 258 4.38 -7.16 -6.88
C VAL A 258 3.79 -5.82 -7.36
N PRO A 259 3.91 -5.46 -8.65
CA PRO A 259 3.37 -4.21 -9.16
C PRO A 259 1.85 -4.28 -9.32
N CYS A 260 1.17 -3.14 -9.19
CA CYS A 260 -0.22 -3.03 -9.62
C CYS A 260 -0.38 -3.36 -11.11
N GLN A 261 -1.52 -3.94 -11.48
CA GLN A 261 -1.87 -4.21 -12.87
C GLN A 261 -2.40 -2.95 -13.58
N GLY A 262 -2.99 -2.00 -12.86
CA GLY A 262 -3.58 -0.79 -13.47
C GLY A 262 -2.62 0.41 -13.59
N CYS A 263 -1.70 0.59 -12.64
CA CYS A 263 -0.79 1.75 -12.60
C CYS A 263 0.67 1.32 -12.38
N SER A 264 1.61 2.22 -12.68
CA SER A 264 3.05 2.04 -12.44
C SER A 264 3.51 2.49 -11.05
N TYR A 265 2.64 3.20 -10.32
CA TYR A 265 2.97 3.79 -9.03
C TYR A 265 2.89 2.78 -7.87
N ALA A 266 1.74 2.11 -7.72
CA ALA A 266 1.49 1.25 -6.58
C ALA A 266 2.23 -0.10 -6.68
N LYS A 267 2.88 -0.47 -5.57
CA LYS A 267 3.74 -1.64 -5.39
C LYS A 267 3.48 -2.28 -4.04
N TYR A 268 3.52 -3.62 -4.02
CA TYR A 268 3.18 -4.42 -2.85
C TYR A 268 4.26 -5.44 -2.54
N CYS A 269 4.38 -5.85 -1.27
CA CYS A 269 5.37 -6.87 -0.87
C CYS A 269 4.93 -8.30 -1.22
N SER A 270 3.63 -8.53 -1.45
CA SER A 270 3.07 -9.84 -1.77
C SER A 270 1.79 -9.70 -2.60
N GLN A 271 1.35 -10.81 -3.19
CA GLN A 271 0.06 -10.88 -3.89
C GLN A 271 -1.10 -10.58 -2.93
N ASP A 272 -1.07 -11.11 -1.71
CA ASP A 272 -2.07 -10.81 -0.68
C ASP A 272 -2.18 -9.31 -0.37
N CYS A 273 -1.05 -8.60 -0.28
CA CYS A 273 -1.08 -7.15 -0.09
C CYS A 273 -1.69 -6.42 -1.29
N ALA A 274 -1.41 -6.88 -2.51
CA ALA A 274 -1.98 -6.32 -3.72
C ALA A 274 -3.50 -6.55 -3.77
N ASP A 275 -3.95 -7.76 -3.49
CA ASP A 275 -5.36 -8.15 -3.54
C ASP A 275 -6.17 -7.44 -2.46
N MET A 276 -5.68 -7.40 -1.21
CA MET A 276 -6.34 -6.68 -0.13
C MET A 276 -6.46 -5.18 -0.44
N ALA A 277 -5.38 -4.56 -0.92
CA ALA A 277 -5.40 -3.15 -1.30
C ALA A 277 -6.39 -2.90 -2.44
N TRP A 278 -6.38 -3.74 -3.48
CA TRP A 278 -7.28 -3.64 -4.61
C TRP A 278 -8.76 -3.72 -4.19
N GLN A 279 -9.09 -4.71 -3.36
CA GLN A 279 -10.46 -4.93 -2.89
C GLN A 279 -10.98 -3.78 -2.02
N GLN A 280 -10.11 -3.22 -1.16
CA GLN A 280 -10.54 -2.24 -0.16
C GLN A 280 -10.55 -0.79 -0.68
N TYR A 281 -9.56 -0.36 -1.46
CA TYR A 281 -9.42 1.05 -1.84
C TYR A 281 -8.76 1.27 -3.19
N HIS A 282 -7.72 0.50 -3.53
CA HIS A 282 -6.86 0.83 -4.66
C HIS A 282 -7.55 0.68 -6.01
N ARG A 283 -8.56 -0.19 -6.15
CA ARG A 283 -9.37 -0.27 -7.38
C ARG A 283 -9.94 1.09 -7.78
N THR A 284 -10.36 1.88 -6.80
CA THR A 284 -10.94 3.22 -6.99
C THR A 284 -9.85 4.27 -7.12
N GLU A 285 -8.76 4.15 -6.35
CA GLU A 285 -7.64 5.10 -6.40
C GLU A 285 -6.78 4.98 -7.66
N CYS A 286 -6.75 3.81 -8.31
CA CYS A 286 -5.76 3.49 -9.34
C CYS A 286 -5.80 4.46 -10.54
N SER A 287 -6.99 4.79 -11.04
CA SER A 287 -7.15 5.76 -12.15
C SER A 287 -7.01 7.21 -11.71
N LEU A 288 -7.07 7.46 -10.39
CA LEU A 288 -6.93 8.77 -9.78
C LEU A 288 -5.48 9.07 -9.38
N GLY A 289 -4.53 8.16 -9.58
CA GLY A 289 -3.17 8.24 -9.05
C GLY A 289 -2.50 9.60 -9.30
N ALA A 290 -2.49 10.08 -10.55
CA ALA A 290 -1.91 11.37 -10.90
C ALA A 290 -2.60 12.55 -10.19
N LEU A 291 -3.93 12.50 -10.07
CA LEU A 291 -4.72 13.52 -9.37
C LEU A 291 -4.42 13.51 -7.87
N LEU A 292 -4.37 12.34 -7.24
CA LEU A 292 -4.09 12.19 -5.81
C LEU A 292 -2.68 12.64 -5.46
N LEU A 293 -1.68 12.32 -6.29
CA LEU A 293 -0.31 12.80 -6.11
C LEU A 293 -0.22 14.33 -6.25
N THR A 294 -0.98 14.91 -7.17
CA THR A 294 -1.02 16.36 -7.40
C THR A 294 -1.71 17.12 -6.27
N LEU A 295 -2.84 16.61 -5.78
CA LEU A 295 -3.61 17.23 -4.69
C LEU A 295 -2.99 16.98 -3.32
N GLY A 296 -2.07 16.00 -3.22
CA GLY A 296 -1.27 15.74 -2.04
C GLY A 296 -1.86 14.70 -1.08
N VAL A 297 -1.04 14.35 -0.10
CA VAL A 297 -1.28 13.21 0.81
C VAL A 297 -2.56 13.34 1.63
N PHE A 298 -2.99 14.56 1.99
CA PHE A 298 -4.22 14.75 2.76
C PHE A 298 -5.47 14.39 1.95
N CYS A 299 -5.50 14.74 0.67
CA CYS A 299 -6.58 14.35 -0.21
C CYS A 299 -6.62 12.83 -0.41
N HIS A 300 -5.45 12.19 -0.52
CA HIS A 300 -5.35 10.73 -0.61
C HIS A 300 -5.83 10.04 0.68
N VAL A 301 -5.37 10.50 1.84
CA VAL A 301 -5.82 9.96 3.13
C VAL A 301 -7.33 10.14 3.30
N ALA A 302 -7.87 11.31 2.98
CA ALA A 302 -9.31 11.58 3.08
C ALA A 302 -10.14 10.65 2.18
N LEU A 303 -9.76 10.48 0.91
CA LEU A 303 -10.43 9.54 0.01
C LEU A 303 -10.38 8.11 0.56
N ARG A 304 -9.18 7.63 0.93
CA ARG A 304 -8.99 6.27 1.45
C ARG A 304 -9.77 6.04 2.75
N THR A 305 -9.87 7.04 3.61
CA THR A 305 -10.67 6.98 4.86
C THR A 305 -12.14 6.68 4.54
N VAL A 306 -12.72 7.41 3.58
CA VAL A 306 -14.12 7.22 3.17
C VAL A 306 -14.33 5.87 2.49
N LEU A 307 -13.38 5.42 1.65
CA LEU A 307 -13.44 4.10 1.02
C LEU A 307 -13.41 2.95 2.05
N LEU A 308 -12.50 3.02 3.03
CA LEU A 308 -12.38 2.02 4.09
C LEU A 308 -13.58 2.03 5.04
N ALA A 309 -14.17 3.19 5.31
CA ALA A 309 -15.38 3.32 6.12
C ALA A 309 -16.61 2.70 5.42
N GLY A 310 -16.66 2.78 4.10
CA GLY A 310 -17.80 2.33 3.29
C GLY A 310 -18.96 3.33 3.31
N PHE A 311 -19.66 3.42 2.18
CA PHE A 311 -20.67 4.47 1.95
C PHE A 311 -21.82 4.45 2.96
N ALA A 312 -22.24 3.28 3.43
CA ALA A 312 -23.34 3.16 4.39
C ALA A 312 -23.03 3.87 5.71
N GLU A 313 -21.81 3.67 6.23
CA GLU A 313 -21.38 4.28 7.48
C GLU A 313 -21.08 5.78 7.31
N VAL A 314 -20.49 6.15 6.16
CA VAL A 314 -20.25 7.55 5.78
C VAL A 314 -21.55 8.33 5.72
N SER A 315 -22.54 7.82 4.99
CA SER A 315 -23.87 8.45 4.86
C SER A 315 -24.56 8.60 6.21
N ARG A 316 -24.53 7.55 7.04
CA ARG A 316 -25.11 7.58 8.38
C ARG A 316 -24.56 8.72 9.23
N LEU A 317 -23.25 8.94 9.22
CA LEU A 317 -22.59 9.97 10.04
C LEU A 317 -22.75 11.38 9.47
N VAL A 318 -22.70 11.53 8.14
CA VAL A 318 -22.98 12.83 7.48
C VAL A 318 -24.41 13.28 7.80
N GLU A 319 -25.42 12.42 7.60
CA GLU A 319 -26.80 12.77 7.94
C GLU A 319 -27.00 13.06 9.44
N TRP A 320 -26.29 12.33 10.31
CA TRP A 320 -26.34 12.59 11.75
C TRP A 320 -25.81 13.99 12.08
N SER A 321 -24.75 14.44 11.40
CA SER A 321 -24.20 15.78 11.60
C SER A 321 -25.19 16.88 11.24
N HIS A 322 -25.97 16.71 10.16
CA HIS A 322 -27.02 17.65 9.75
C HIS A 322 -28.16 17.73 10.77
N ARG A 323 -28.52 16.60 11.38
CA ARG A 323 -29.53 16.55 12.46
C ARG A 323 -29.05 17.23 13.74
N GLY A 324 -27.74 17.19 14.01
CA GLY A 324 -27.11 17.92 15.11
C GLY A 324 -27.26 19.43 14.96
N ASP A 325 -26.98 19.95 13.77
CA ASP A 325 -27.02 21.39 13.46
C ASP A 325 -28.42 22.00 13.55
N LYS A 326 -29.45 21.24 13.15
CA LYS A 326 -30.86 21.67 13.24
C LYS A 326 -31.35 21.86 14.69
N ASN A 327 -30.71 21.24 15.67
CA ASN A 327 -31.05 21.38 17.09
C ASN A 327 -30.21 22.46 17.82
N LEU A 328 -29.31 23.17 17.11
CA LEU A 328 -28.28 24.05 17.67
C LEU A 328 -28.47 25.55 17.32
N GLN A 329 -29.71 26.01 17.15
CA GLN A 329 -30.00 27.45 17.03
C GLN A 329 -29.90 28.24 18.37
N ASN A 330 -29.25 27.69 19.40
CA ASN A 330 -29.03 28.41 20.66
C ASN A 330 -27.54 28.42 21.07
N PRO A 331 -26.82 29.56 20.92
CA PRO A 331 -25.37 29.67 21.17
C PRO A 331 -24.94 29.42 22.63
N GLU A 332 -25.87 29.45 23.57
CA GLU A 332 -25.62 29.33 25.01
C GLU A 332 -25.54 27.86 25.50
N ALA A 333 -25.84 26.89 24.64
CA ALA A 333 -25.71 25.45 24.94
C ALA A 333 -24.30 24.90 24.66
N ARG A 334 -23.27 25.76 24.67
CA ARG A 334 -21.86 25.32 24.73
C ARG A 334 -21.63 24.63 26.08
N CYS A 335 -21.66 23.30 26.04
CA CYS A 335 -21.28 22.33 27.08
C CYS A 335 -20.87 22.95 28.43
N LYS A 336 -21.77 22.85 29.42
CA LYS A 336 -21.37 22.98 30.82
C LYS A 336 -20.29 21.93 31.16
N PRO A 337 -19.33 22.24 32.06
CA PRO A 337 -18.34 21.28 32.52
C PRO A 337 -19.00 20.02 33.07
N LEU A 338 -18.40 18.86 32.81
CA LEU A 338 -18.74 17.57 33.43
C LEU A 338 -18.44 17.62 34.93
N SER A 339 -19.29 18.25 35.72
CA SER A 339 -19.23 18.21 37.18
C SER A 339 -20.58 18.10 37.86
N ASP A 340 -21.63 17.67 37.16
CA ASP A 340 -22.84 17.14 37.81
C ASP A 340 -23.63 16.23 36.85
N ALA A 341 -23.62 14.94 37.13
CA ALA A 341 -24.29 13.93 36.35
C ALA A 341 -25.80 13.90 36.65
N GLY A 342 -26.58 14.64 35.86
CA GLY A 342 -27.99 14.37 35.61
C GLY A 342 -28.17 13.63 34.27
N ALA A 343 -29.16 12.73 34.21
CA ALA A 343 -29.45 11.71 33.19
C ALA A 343 -29.71 12.20 31.73
N GLY A 344 -28.83 13.03 31.16
CA GLY A 344 -28.95 13.53 29.78
C GLY A 344 -27.64 14.00 29.13
N SER A 345 -26.48 13.65 29.66
CA SER A 345 -25.18 14.05 29.08
C SER A 345 -24.88 13.23 27.82
N ARG A 346 -24.76 13.88 26.65
CA ARG A 346 -24.20 13.25 25.44
C ARG A 346 -22.79 12.73 25.80
N GLY A 347 -22.55 11.44 25.61
CA GLY A 347 -21.23 10.82 25.82
C GLY A 347 -20.14 11.48 24.97
N ILE A 348 -18.88 11.14 25.25
CA ILE A 348 -17.72 11.68 24.52
C ILE A 348 -17.89 11.45 23.01
N PRO A 349 -17.82 12.50 22.15
CA PRO A 349 -18.05 12.37 20.71
C PRO A 349 -17.21 11.27 20.05
N GLY A 350 -17.84 10.45 19.20
CA GLY A 350 -17.17 9.35 18.52
C GLY A 350 -16.86 8.12 19.40
N CYS A 351 -17.24 8.10 20.68
CA CYS A 351 -17.34 6.87 21.47
C CYS A 351 -18.66 6.14 21.17
N GLY A 352 -18.72 4.85 21.48
CA GLY A 352 -19.94 4.05 21.41
C GLY A 352 -21.01 4.55 22.38
N SER A 353 -22.24 4.03 22.24
CA SER A 353 -23.37 4.36 23.14
C SER A 353 -23.10 4.01 24.60
N ASN A 354 -22.24 3.02 24.85
CA ASN A 354 -21.74 2.63 26.18
C ASN A 354 -20.61 3.55 26.70
N GLY A 355 -20.22 4.58 25.95
CA GLY A 355 -19.13 5.49 26.29
C GLY A 355 -17.73 4.88 26.17
N GLN A 356 -17.60 3.76 25.44
CA GLN A 356 -16.32 3.09 25.15
C GLN A 356 -15.72 3.63 23.84
N TYR A 357 -14.41 3.88 23.85
CA TYR A 357 -13.66 4.19 22.63
C TYR A 357 -13.24 2.90 21.93
N GLN A 358 -13.45 2.90 20.62
CA GLN A 358 -12.99 1.87 19.70
C GLN A 358 -12.40 2.55 18.47
N SER A 359 -11.33 1.95 17.93
CA SER A 359 -10.75 2.39 16.66
C SER A 359 -11.74 2.16 15.53
N SER A 360 -12.50 3.19 15.19
CA SER A 360 -13.67 3.11 14.31
C SER A 360 -13.76 4.37 13.46
N TYR A 361 -14.45 4.27 12.33
CA TYR A 361 -14.72 5.46 11.51
C TYR A 361 -15.51 6.52 12.27
N GLN A 362 -16.44 6.11 13.14
CA GLN A 362 -17.14 7.02 14.04
C GLN A 362 -16.17 7.79 14.94
N ALA A 363 -15.11 7.15 15.44
CA ALA A 363 -14.08 7.88 16.16
C ALA A 363 -13.41 8.93 15.24
N LEU A 364 -12.93 8.55 14.06
CA LEU A 364 -12.26 9.49 13.15
C LEU A 364 -13.15 10.67 12.73
N PHE A 365 -14.40 10.41 12.38
CA PHE A 365 -15.35 11.43 11.93
C PHE A 365 -15.57 12.55 12.97
N HIS A 366 -15.43 12.23 14.25
CA HIS A 366 -15.63 13.18 15.35
C HIS A 366 -14.35 13.91 15.79
N LEU A 367 -13.21 13.73 15.10
CA LEU A 367 -12.03 14.55 15.33
C LEU A 367 -12.33 16.02 15.01
N LEU A 368 -11.75 16.94 15.78
CA LEU A 368 -12.00 18.37 15.60
C LEU A 368 -11.22 18.90 14.38
N PRO A 369 -11.89 19.61 13.46
CA PRO A 369 -11.22 20.19 12.30
C PRO A 369 -10.69 21.61 12.52
N HIS A 370 -11.05 22.28 13.63
CA HIS A 370 -10.70 23.68 13.92
C HIS A 370 -10.89 24.63 12.73
N THR A 371 -11.98 24.44 11.98
CA THR A 371 -12.22 25.19 10.73
C THR A 371 -12.29 26.68 10.95
N GLU A 372 -12.65 27.16 12.15
CA GLU A 372 -12.62 28.56 12.53
C GLU A 372 -11.22 29.18 12.44
N GLN A 373 -10.16 28.39 12.60
CA GLN A 373 -8.75 28.83 12.54
C GLN A 373 -8.17 28.78 11.11
N HIS A 374 -8.90 28.15 10.18
CA HIS A 374 -8.43 27.99 8.81
C HIS A 374 -8.75 29.23 7.97
N SER A 375 -7.77 29.70 7.18
CA SER A 375 -7.95 30.81 6.23
C SER A 375 -9.01 30.47 5.16
N PRO A 376 -9.75 31.45 4.62
CA PRO A 376 -10.67 31.24 3.50
C PRO A 376 -10.03 30.55 2.29
N GLU A 377 -8.78 30.90 1.97
CA GLU A 377 -8.03 30.37 0.83
C GLU A 377 -7.76 28.86 0.99
N HIS A 378 -7.33 28.45 2.18
CA HIS A 378 -7.13 27.03 2.51
C HIS A 378 -8.44 26.23 2.42
N LYS A 379 -9.55 26.77 2.96
CA LYS A 379 -10.87 26.12 2.87
C LYS A 379 -11.32 25.95 1.42
N PHE A 380 -11.15 27.00 0.61
CA PHE A 380 -11.44 26.97 -0.82
C PHE A 380 -10.61 25.92 -1.54
N LEU A 381 -9.29 25.84 -1.27
CA LEU A 381 -8.42 24.84 -1.87
C LEU A 381 -8.82 23.41 -1.50
N CYS A 382 -9.19 23.17 -0.23
CA CYS A 382 -9.68 21.87 0.21
C CYS A 382 -10.97 21.47 -0.52
N MET A 383 -11.92 22.42 -0.63
CA MET A 383 -13.17 22.21 -1.37
C MET A 383 -12.90 21.90 -2.83
N LEU A 384 -12.07 22.71 -3.51
CA LEU A 384 -11.72 22.51 -4.91
C LEU A 384 -11.08 21.14 -5.15
N SER A 385 -10.17 20.72 -4.27
CA SER A 385 -9.48 19.43 -4.34
C SER A 385 -10.46 18.26 -4.22
N VAL A 386 -11.37 18.32 -3.25
CA VAL A 386 -12.39 17.28 -3.04
C VAL A 386 -13.37 17.23 -4.21
N VAL A 387 -13.85 18.38 -4.69
CA VAL A 387 -14.74 18.44 -5.85
C VAL A 387 -14.06 17.88 -7.09
N ALA A 388 -12.78 18.16 -7.31
CA ALA A 388 -12.02 17.59 -8.43
C ALA A 388 -11.96 16.06 -8.36
N ILE A 389 -11.75 15.48 -7.17
CA ILE A 389 -11.76 14.02 -6.98
C ILE A 389 -13.15 13.46 -7.28
N CYS A 390 -14.22 14.04 -6.73
CA CYS A 390 -15.58 13.57 -6.94
C CYS A 390 -16.02 13.68 -8.41
N LYS A 391 -15.66 14.76 -9.10
CA LYS A 391 -15.90 14.90 -10.55
C LYS A 391 -15.16 13.81 -11.34
N GLN A 392 -13.92 13.52 -10.98
CA GLN A 392 -13.15 12.46 -11.65
C GLN A 392 -13.72 11.07 -11.37
N LEU A 393 -14.20 10.80 -10.16
CA LEU A 393 -14.93 9.57 -9.83
C LEU A 393 -16.19 9.41 -10.70
N GLN A 394 -16.97 10.48 -10.87
CA GLN A 394 -18.15 10.50 -11.73
C GLN A 394 -17.79 10.27 -13.20
N ALA A 395 -16.79 10.99 -13.72
CA ALA A 395 -16.35 10.90 -15.12
C ALA A 395 -15.76 9.51 -15.49
N THR A 396 -15.10 8.85 -14.53
CA THR A 396 -14.53 7.51 -14.72
C THR A 396 -15.52 6.38 -14.46
N GLY A 397 -16.76 6.69 -14.04
CA GLY A 397 -17.78 5.70 -13.70
C GLY A 397 -17.45 4.89 -12.45
N LEU A 398 -16.55 5.39 -11.60
CA LEU A 398 -16.12 4.73 -10.36
C LEU A 398 -17.06 5.00 -9.18
N GLU A 399 -18.12 5.78 -9.39
CA GLU A 399 -19.13 6.05 -8.39
C GLU A 399 -19.70 4.77 -7.77
N ALA A 400 -20.10 3.78 -8.59
CA ALA A 400 -20.61 2.51 -8.08
C ALA A 400 -19.61 1.77 -7.16
N ALA A 401 -18.31 1.86 -7.46
CA ALA A 401 -17.25 1.26 -6.64
C ALA A 401 -17.10 1.94 -5.26
N VAL A 402 -17.50 3.22 -5.16
CA VAL A 402 -17.60 3.99 -3.90
C VAL A 402 -18.90 3.65 -3.17
N LEU A 403 -20.01 3.46 -3.88
CA LEU A 403 -21.36 3.40 -3.30
C LEU A 403 -21.78 2.05 -2.73
N ASN A 404 -21.33 0.89 -3.24
CA ASN A 404 -21.29 -0.45 -2.60
C ASN A 404 -21.33 -1.63 -3.62
N GLN A 405 -20.70 -2.76 -3.23
CA GLN A 405 -21.06 -4.17 -3.54
C GLN A 405 -20.86 -4.82 -4.94
N GLU A 406 -19.98 -4.36 -5.83
CA GLU A 406 -19.59 -5.23 -6.96
C GLU A 406 -18.52 -6.26 -6.54
N SER A 407 -18.78 -7.54 -6.87
CA SER A 407 -17.82 -8.63 -6.71
C SER A 407 -16.63 -8.41 -7.66
N PRO A 408 -15.40 -8.82 -7.30
CA PRO A 408 -14.20 -8.54 -8.09
C PRO A 408 -14.16 -9.12 -9.52
N GLN A 409 -15.17 -9.92 -9.91
CA GLN A 409 -15.10 -10.83 -11.06
C GLN A 409 -15.82 -10.34 -12.32
N GLN A 410 -16.51 -9.21 -12.27
CA GLN A 410 -17.20 -8.63 -13.44
C GLN A 410 -16.74 -7.20 -13.72
N TRP A 411 -15.45 -7.01 -14.01
CA TRP A 411 -15.00 -5.74 -14.61
C TRP A 411 -14.67 -5.93 -16.09
N SER A 412 -15.47 -5.31 -16.94
CA SER A 412 -15.12 -4.99 -18.33
C SER A 412 -14.70 -3.52 -18.39
N LYS A 413 -13.85 -3.16 -19.36
CA LYS A 413 -13.25 -1.81 -19.52
C LYS A 413 -14.26 -0.70 -19.19
N PRO A 414 -13.86 0.37 -18.48
CA PRO A 414 -14.75 1.48 -18.16
C PRO A 414 -15.38 2.01 -19.45
N LYS A 415 -16.70 1.94 -19.56
CA LYS A 415 -17.42 2.62 -20.63
C LYS A 415 -17.27 4.11 -20.35
N THR A 416 -16.61 4.84 -21.24
CA THR A 416 -16.61 6.31 -21.24
C THR A 416 -18.06 6.77 -21.26
N CYS A 417 -18.56 7.27 -20.13
CA CYS A 417 -19.92 7.78 -20.03
C CYS A 417 -20.00 9.09 -20.82
N GLY A 418 -20.84 9.11 -21.85
CA GLY A 418 -21.08 10.30 -22.65
C GLY A 418 -21.87 11.34 -21.86
N LYS A 419 -21.36 12.57 -21.83
CA LYS A 419 -21.94 13.78 -21.23
C LYS A 419 -22.36 13.61 -19.76
N THR A 420 -21.38 13.69 -18.87
CA THR A 420 -21.63 13.90 -17.43
C THR A 420 -22.31 15.25 -17.21
N SER A 421 -23.41 15.26 -16.45
CA SER A 421 -23.91 16.49 -15.82
C SER A 421 -22.78 17.17 -15.04
N ASP A 422 -22.68 18.50 -15.11
CA ASP A 422 -21.69 19.27 -14.32
C ASP A 422 -21.92 19.13 -12.81
N GLU A 423 -23.13 18.75 -12.41
CA GLU A 423 -23.51 18.58 -11.02
C GLU A 423 -23.18 17.17 -10.50
N LEU A 424 -22.63 17.12 -9.29
CA LEU A 424 -22.37 15.87 -8.57
C LEU A 424 -23.67 15.16 -8.19
N SER A 425 -23.68 13.83 -8.24
CA SER A 425 -24.78 13.03 -7.70
C SER A 425 -25.01 13.30 -6.20
N PRO A 426 -26.22 13.07 -5.66
CA PRO A 426 -26.49 13.19 -4.23
C PRO A 426 -25.53 12.37 -3.36
N GLU A 427 -25.20 11.17 -3.80
CA GLU A 427 -24.32 10.26 -3.09
C GLU A 427 -22.86 10.75 -3.12
N LEU A 428 -22.38 11.25 -4.26
CA LEU A 428 -21.06 11.87 -4.33
C LEU A 428 -20.98 13.19 -3.55
N LYS A 429 -22.09 13.92 -3.38
CA LYS A 429 -22.13 15.08 -2.48
C LYS A 429 -21.92 14.66 -1.02
N THR A 430 -22.52 13.56 -0.58
CA THR A 430 -22.29 12.99 0.76
C THR A 430 -20.83 12.55 0.95
N VAL A 431 -20.26 11.88 -0.05
CA VAL A 431 -18.83 11.50 -0.07
C VAL A 431 -17.95 12.75 -0.01
N ALA A 432 -18.25 13.77 -0.81
CA ALA A 432 -17.50 15.03 -0.85
C ALA A 432 -17.54 15.73 0.52
N GLU A 433 -18.69 15.77 1.18
CA GLU A 433 -18.81 16.38 2.51
C GLU A 433 -17.93 15.66 3.55
N ALA A 434 -17.97 14.33 3.57
CA ALA A 434 -17.13 13.53 4.46
C ALA A 434 -15.64 13.71 4.15
N MET A 435 -15.26 13.68 2.86
CA MET A 435 -13.88 13.92 2.44
C MET A 435 -13.40 15.32 2.83
N LEU A 436 -14.20 16.36 2.60
CA LEU A 436 -13.86 17.74 2.96
C LEU A 436 -13.65 17.87 4.46
N ARG A 437 -14.53 17.26 5.26
CA ARG A 437 -14.35 17.18 6.71
C ARG A 437 -13.01 16.56 7.08
N HIS A 438 -12.66 15.41 6.48
CA HIS A 438 -11.38 14.75 6.75
C HIS A 438 -10.18 15.57 6.31
N VAL A 439 -10.16 16.15 5.12
CA VAL A 439 -9.05 17.00 4.66
C VAL A 439 -8.80 18.13 5.66
N LEU A 440 -9.86 18.77 6.16
CA LEU A 440 -9.76 19.84 7.16
C LEU A 440 -9.30 19.32 8.53
N GLN A 441 -9.65 18.08 8.92
CA GLN A 441 -9.16 17.47 10.16
C GLN A 441 -7.67 17.14 10.13
N LEU A 442 -7.12 16.78 8.96
CA LEU A 442 -5.77 16.21 8.88
C LEU A 442 -4.66 17.18 9.29
N GLN A 443 -4.86 18.50 9.19
CA GLN A 443 -3.85 19.47 9.64
C GLN A 443 -3.54 19.35 11.14
N CYS A 444 -4.54 19.00 11.96
CA CYS A 444 -4.39 18.85 13.41
C CYS A 444 -4.28 17.39 13.87
N ASN A 445 -4.76 16.45 13.05
CA ASN A 445 -4.96 15.06 13.47
C ASN A 445 -4.12 14.03 12.69
N ALA A 446 -3.43 14.43 11.61
CA ALA A 446 -2.53 13.52 10.91
C ALA A 446 -1.18 13.42 11.63
N GLN A 447 -0.59 12.23 11.59
CA GLN A 447 0.76 11.98 12.11
C GLN A 447 1.64 11.47 10.97
N ALA A 448 2.80 12.10 10.79
CA ALA A 448 3.81 11.61 9.88
C ALA A 448 4.69 10.58 10.62
N ILE A 449 4.71 9.34 10.12
CA ILE A 449 5.60 8.30 10.63
C ILE A 449 6.93 8.41 9.87
N THR A 450 7.99 8.80 10.57
CA THR A 450 9.33 9.00 10.00
C THR A 450 10.27 7.82 10.20
N VAL A 451 9.95 6.93 11.14
CA VAL A 451 10.74 5.73 11.46
C VAL A 451 9.79 4.56 11.64
N MET A 452 10.11 3.43 11.00
CA MET A 452 9.45 2.16 11.24
C MET A 452 10.45 1.19 11.87
N GLN A 453 10.02 0.49 12.92
CA GLN A 453 10.78 -0.58 13.54
C GLN A 453 10.09 -1.91 13.23
N GLU A 454 10.84 -2.88 12.71
CA GLU A 454 10.35 -4.25 12.64
C GLU A 454 10.37 -4.83 14.05
N LEU A 455 9.19 -5.23 14.54
CA LEU A 455 9.11 -6.14 15.68
C LEU A 455 9.67 -7.47 15.17
N GLY A 456 10.86 -7.81 15.67
CA GLY A 456 11.67 -8.95 15.22
C GLY A 456 10.98 -10.30 15.35
#